data_AF-A0A562HGD1-F1
#
_entry.id   AF-A0A562HGD1-F1
#
_cell.length_a   1.000
_cell.length_b   1.000
_cell.length_c   1.000
_cell.angle_alpha   90.00
_cell.angle_beta   90.00
_cell.angle_gamma   90.00
#
_symmetry.space_group_name_H-M   'P 1'
#
loop_
_entity.id
_entity.type
_entity.pdbx_description
1 polymer ?
#
loop_
_entity_poly.entity_id
_entity_poly.type
_entity_poly.pdbx_seq_one_letter_code
_entity_poly.pdbx_strand_id
1 'polypeptide(L)'
;MGQCPREVLIPLTELLSIYTNSGGINEAIQRVNKAVPRIQLPDRSYYLLNVPLNKIAKGVFTDKNGLEPLSPSLWWPDDRTWCVATEIDFRWTYIGGSQACINELLDHEQLENLATKPEHRGDYASDVVNGPVYPY
;
A
#
# COMPACT_ATOMS: atom_id res chain seq x y z
N MET A 1 -9.28 -9.88 -0.77
CA MET A 1 -9.05 -9.34 0.59
C MET A 1 -7.58 -9.01 0.72
N GLY A 2 -7.26 -7.91 1.41
CA GLY A 2 -5.88 -7.60 1.77
C GLY A 2 -5.03 -6.80 0.80
N GLN A 3 -5.60 -6.35 -0.31
CA GLN A 3 -4.89 -5.61 -1.36
C GLN A 3 -5.64 -4.33 -1.69
N CYS A 4 -4.87 -3.30 -2.05
CA CYS A 4 -5.40 -2.11 -2.69
C CYS A 4 -6.18 -2.51 -3.97
N PRO A 5 -7.47 -2.13 -4.11
CA PRO A 5 -8.29 -2.46 -5.28
C PRO A 5 -7.63 -1.98 -6.58
N ARG A 6 -7.75 -2.74 -7.66
CA ARG A 6 -7.01 -2.41 -8.91
C ARG A 6 -7.52 -1.16 -9.58
N GLU A 7 -8.82 -0.95 -9.50
CA GLU A 7 -9.53 0.21 -10.02
C GLU A 7 -9.03 1.52 -9.41
N VAL A 8 -8.49 1.50 -8.18
CA VAL A 8 -7.93 2.69 -7.53
C VAL A 8 -6.43 2.86 -7.77
N LEU A 9 -5.71 1.84 -8.25
CA LEU A 9 -4.25 1.92 -8.41
C LEU A 9 -3.84 3.00 -9.41
N ILE A 10 -4.56 3.15 -10.53
CA ILE A 10 -4.26 4.20 -11.52
C ILE A 10 -4.40 5.59 -10.88
N PRO A 11 -5.60 6.03 -10.42
CA PRO A 11 -5.75 7.38 -9.86
C PRO A 11 -4.84 7.61 -8.65
N LEU A 12 -4.63 6.60 -7.80
CA LEU A 12 -3.72 6.69 -6.67
C LEU A 12 -2.28 6.96 -7.11
N THR A 13 -1.77 6.17 -8.07
CA THR A 13 -0.39 6.35 -8.54
C THR A 13 -0.17 7.64 -9.31
N GLU A 14 -1.17 8.11 -10.06
CA GLU A 14 -1.11 9.40 -10.75
C GLU A 14 -0.96 10.54 -9.74
N LEU A 15 -1.80 10.58 -8.70
CA LEU A 15 -1.69 11.60 -7.64
C LEU A 15 -0.36 11.49 -6.89
N LEU A 16 0.04 10.30 -6.43
CA LEU A 16 1.29 10.13 -5.69
C LEU A 16 2.53 10.49 -6.52
N SER A 17 2.46 10.37 -7.85
CA SER A 17 3.55 10.78 -8.73
C SER A 17 3.84 12.28 -8.67
N ILE A 18 2.81 13.11 -8.45
CA ILE A 18 2.93 14.57 -8.30
C ILE A 18 3.78 14.93 -7.07
N TYR A 19 3.69 14.11 -6.02
CA TYR A 19 4.41 14.30 -4.75
C TYR A 19 5.72 13.51 -4.66
N THR A 20 6.19 12.92 -5.76
CA THR A 20 7.45 12.17 -5.82
C THR A 20 8.55 13.04 -6.43
N ASN A 21 9.61 13.34 -5.68
CA ASN A 21 10.74 14.16 -6.19
C ASN A 21 11.90 13.31 -6.72
N SER A 22 11.92 12.00 -6.45
CA SER A 22 12.93 11.09 -6.96
C SER A 22 12.59 10.60 -8.38
N GLY A 23 13.53 10.71 -9.32
CA GLY A 23 13.43 10.06 -10.62
C GLY A 23 13.60 8.54 -10.48
N GLY A 24 12.54 7.78 -10.77
CA GLY A 24 12.55 6.32 -10.58
C GLY A 24 13.57 5.60 -11.47
N ILE A 25 14.29 4.64 -10.89
CA ILE A 25 15.16 3.70 -11.60
C ILE A 25 14.28 2.62 -12.27
N ASN A 26 14.55 2.30 -13.55
CA ASN A 26 13.66 1.52 -14.41
C ASN A 26 13.74 -0.02 -14.26
N GLU A 27 14.35 -0.54 -13.20
CA GLU A 27 14.59 -1.99 -13.10
C GLU A 27 13.44 -2.72 -12.41
N ALA A 28 12.45 -3.17 -13.18
CA ALA A 28 11.42 -4.05 -12.67
C ALA A 28 11.92 -5.51 -12.63
N ILE A 29 12.00 -6.10 -11.44
CA ILE A 29 12.15 -7.56 -11.30
C ILE A 29 10.81 -8.22 -11.63
N GLN A 30 10.74 -8.91 -12.76
CA GLN A 30 9.54 -9.65 -13.18
C GLN A 30 9.31 -10.95 -12.40
N ARG A 31 10.32 -11.46 -11.69
CA ARG A 31 10.23 -12.72 -10.95
C ARG A 31 10.98 -12.66 -9.63
N VAL A 32 10.21 -12.71 -8.55
CA VAL A 32 10.77 -12.74 -7.19
C VAL A 32 11.38 -14.13 -6.94
N ASN A 33 12.67 -14.19 -6.62
CA ASN A 33 13.37 -15.44 -6.28
C ASN A 33 14.06 -15.32 -4.90
N LYS A 34 14.73 -16.38 -4.44
CA LYS A 34 15.37 -16.42 -3.11
C LYS A 34 16.48 -15.37 -2.89
N ALA A 35 17.07 -14.83 -3.96
CA ALA A 35 18.14 -13.83 -3.88
C ALA A 35 17.64 -12.39 -3.70
N VAL A 36 16.33 -12.15 -3.85
CA VAL A 36 15.74 -10.82 -3.65
C VAL A 36 15.88 -10.43 -2.16
N PRO A 37 16.40 -9.22 -1.86
CA PRO A 37 16.49 -8.74 -0.48
C PRO A 37 15.13 -8.76 0.21
N ARG A 38 15.14 -8.97 1.53
CA ARG A 38 13.91 -9.01 2.34
C ARG A 38 13.96 -8.03 3.49
N ILE A 39 12.81 -7.42 3.77
CA ILE A 39 12.56 -6.66 4.99
C ILE A 39 11.87 -7.60 5.98
N GLN A 40 12.45 -7.73 7.17
CA GLN A 40 11.90 -8.55 8.25
C GLN A 40 11.17 -7.65 9.26
N LEU A 41 9.89 -7.92 9.47
CA LEU A 41 9.08 -7.45 10.60
C LEU A 41 8.95 -8.60 11.62
N PRO A 42 8.49 -8.36 12.86
CA PRO A 42 8.38 -9.40 13.89
C PRO A 42 7.70 -10.69 13.41
N ASP A 43 6.57 -10.55 12.71
CA ASP A 43 5.75 -11.70 12.30
C ASP A 43 5.74 -11.94 10.78
N ARG A 44 6.44 -11.11 9.99
CA ARG A 44 6.33 -11.11 8.52
C ARG A 44 7.63 -10.77 7.81
N SER A 45 7.83 -11.33 6.63
CA SER A 45 8.98 -11.06 5.77
C SER A 45 8.49 -10.63 4.39
N TYR A 46 8.90 -9.46 3.94
CA TYR A 46 8.52 -8.88 2.65
C TYR A 46 9.71 -8.89 1.70
N TYR A 47 9.46 -9.14 0.42
CA TYR A 47 10.47 -8.89 -0.62
C TYR A 47 10.60 -7.39 -0.87
N LEU A 48 11.84 -6.91 -0.90
CA LEU A 48 12.15 -5.54 -1.26
C LEU A 48 12.46 -5.46 -2.75
N LEU A 49 11.63 -4.73 -3.48
CA LEU A 49 11.76 -4.51 -4.91
C LEU A 49 11.86 -3.01 -5.17
N ASN A 50 12.72 -2.61 -6.09
CA ASN A 50 12.65 -1.29 -6.70
C ASN A 50 11.78 -1.42 -7.96
N VAL A 51 10.70 -0.67 -8.05
CA VAL A 51 9.73 -0.80 -9.15
C VAL A 51 9.19 0.57 -9.53
N PRO A 52 9.19 0.94 -10.81
CA PRO A 52 8.55 2.17 -11.27
C PRO A 52 7.07 2.23 -10.92
N LEU A 53 6.60 3.40 -10.48
CA LEU A 53 5.23 3.60 -10.01
C LEU A 53 4.18 3.20 -11.07
N ASN A 54 4.45 3.45 -12.35
CA ASN A 54 3.57 3.05 -13.47
C ASN A 54 3.45 1.53 -13.67
N LYS A 55 4.36 0.72 -13.12
CA LYS A 55 4.23 -0.75 -13.11
C LYS A 55 3.30 -1.19 -11.99
N ILE A 56 3.32 -0.49 -10.86
CA ILE A 56 2.37 -0.73 -9.77
C ILE A 56 0.95 -0.41 -10.23
N ALA A 57 0.76 0.71 -10.93
CA ALA A 57 -0.52 1.09 -11.55
C ALA A 57 -1.11 -0.01 -12.47
N LYS A 58 -0.24 -0.76 -13.15
CA LYS A 58 -0.63 -1.84 -14.07
C LYS A 58 -0.91 -3.17 -13.35
N GLY A 59 -0.68 -3.26 -12.05
CA GLY A 59 -0.90 -4.46 -11.25
C GLY A 59 -0.17 -5.69 -11.79
N VAL A 60 1.08 -5.54 -12.25
CA VAL A 60 1.78 -6.61 -13.00
C VAL A 60 2.50 -7.64 -12.13
N PHE A 61 2.44 -7.53 -10.80
CA PHE A 61 3.06 -8.54 -9.94
C PHE A 61 2.19 -9.79 -9.96
N THR A 62 2.77 -10.97 -10.09
CA THR A 62 2.03 -12.23 -10.01
C THR A 62 2.54 -13.06 -8.86
N ASP A 63 1.66 -13.87 -8.27
CA ASP A 63 2.06 -14.83 -7.25
C ASP A 63 3.03 -15.90 -7.78
N LYS A 64 3.53 -16.76 -6.90
CA LYS A 64 4.47 -17.84 -7.28
C LYS A 64 3.91 -18.80 -8.35
N ASN A 65 2.58 -18.84 -8.52
CA ASN A 65 1.89 -19.69 -9.48
C ASN A 65 1.60 -18.94 -10.80
N GLY A 66 1.81 -17.62 -10.85
CA GLY A 66 1.53 -16.78 -12.01
C GLY A 66 0.05 -16.51 -12.23
N LEU A 67 -0.81 -16.78 -11.24
CA LEU A 67 -2.26 -16.85 -11.43
C LEU A 67 -2.98 -15.56 -11.01
N GLU A 68 -2.58 -14.98 -9.87
CA GLU A 68 -3.25 -13.81 -9.31
C GLU A 68 -2.34 -12.59 -9.31
N PRO A 69 -2.79 -11.47 -9.89
CA PRO A 69 -2.06 -10.23 -9.80
C PRO A 69 -2.08 -9.67 -8.37
N LEU A 70 -0.90 -9.32 -7.87
CA LEU A 70 -0.63 -8.84 -6.51
C LEU A 70 -0.43 -7.31 -6.52
N SER A 71 -0.85 -6.67 -5.43
CA SER A 71 -0.47 -5.29 -5.09
C SER A 71 0.61 -5.31 -4.00
N PRO A 72 1.59 -4.37 -3.99
CA PRO A 72 2.58 -4.28 -2.92
C PRO A 72 1.91 -4.04 -1.56
N SER A 73 2.39 -4.73 -0.52
CA SER A 73 1.90 -4.50 0.85
C SER A 73 2.40 -3.18 1.44
N LEU A 74 3.64 -2.81 1.13
CA LEU A 74 4.27 -1.56 1.54
C LEU A 74 5.04 -1.00 0.35
N TRP A 75 4.89 0.30 0.09
CA TRP A 75 5.54 0.97 -1.02
C TRP A 75 5.66 2.47 -0.74
N TRP A 76 6.80 3.03 -1.15
CA TRP A 76 7.20 4.40 -0.90
C TRP A 76 8.22 4.82 -1.98
N PRO A 77 8.36 6.12 -2.28
CA PRO A 77 9.36 6.63 -3.20
C PRO A 77 10.74 6.70 -2.53
N ASP A 78 11.81 6.81 -3.31
CA ASP A 78 13.18 6.86 -2.76
C ASP A 78 13.41 8.06 -1.82
N ASP A 79 12.69 9.17 -2.06
CA ASP A 79 12.70 10.37 -1.22
C ASP A 79 11.76 10.31 0.00
N ARG A 80 11.01 9.20 0.17
CA ARG A 80 10.13 8.90 1.31
C ARG A 80 9.07 9.98 1.60
N THR A 81 8.62 10.72 0.60
CA THR A 81 7.62 11.79 0.76
C THR A 81 6.22 11.27 1.06
N TRP A 82 5.93 10.01 0.72
CA TRP A 82 4.71 9.31 1.04
C TRP A 82 4.97 7.82 1.28
N CYS A 83 4.01 7.12 1.88
CA CYS A 83 4.04 5.68 2.06
C CYS A 83 2.61 5.14 1.97
N VAL A 84 2.45 4.02 1.27
CA VAL A 84 1.19 3.29 1.17
C VAL A 84 1.35 1.93 1.82
N ALA A 85 0.41 1.58 2.71
CA ALA A 85 0.39 0.34 3.45
C ALA A 85 -0.96 -0.36 3.33
N THR A 86 -0.96 -1.56 2.74
CA THR A 86 -2.12 -2.47 2.75
C THR A 86 -1.80 -3.69 3.59
N GLU A 87 -2.81 -4.17 4.30
CA GLU A 87 -2.67 -5.28 5.23
C GLU A 87 -3.65 -6.38 4.86
N ILE A 88 -3.23 -7.64 4.92
CA ILE A 88 -4.04 -8.78 4.46
C ILE A 88 -5.35 -8.93 5.24
N ASP A 89 -5.33 -8.52 6.51
CA ASP A 89 -6.46 -8.60 7.42
C ASP A 89 -7.38 -7.37 7.31
N PHE A 90 -6.95 -6.28 6.65
CA PHE A 90 -7.72 -5.05 6.55
C PHE A 90 -8.53 -4.97 5.24
N ARG A 91 -9.62 -4.21 5.32
CA ARG A 91 -10.47 -3.88 4.16
C ARG A 91 -10.09 -2.56 3.51
N TRP A 92 -9.15 -1.82 4.09
CA TRP A 92 -8.70 -0.51 3.64
C TRP A 92 -7.18 -0.47 3.49
N THR A 93 -6.71 0.58 2.83
CA THR A 93 -5.29 0.90 2.65
C THR A 93 -4.99 2.18 3.42
N TYR A 94 -3.86 2.22 4.13
CA TYR A 94 -3.36 3.43 4.76
C TYR A 94 -2.40 4.16 3.83
N ILE A 95 -2.50 5.49 3.81
CA ILE A 95 -1.59 6.36 3.10
C ILE A 95 -1.09 7.42 4.07
N GLY A 96 0.22 7.55 4.17
CA GLY A 96 0.89 8.63 4.90
C GLY A 96 1.65 9.51 3.92
N GLY A 97 1.66 10.82 4.16
CA GLY A 97 2.36 11.78 3.31
C GLY A 97 2.29 13.19 3.90
N SER A 98 2.72 14.17 3.12
CA SER A 98 2.58 15.58 3.47
C SER A 98 1.09 15.97 3.58
N GLN A 99 0.78 17.02 4.35
CA GLN A 99 -0.60 17.50 4.48
C GLN A 99 -1.21 17.88 3.11
N ALA A 100 -0.41 18.44 2.20
CA ALA A 100 -0.86 18.75 0.84
C ALA A 100 -1.28 17.49 0.08
N CYS A 101 -0.46 16.44 0.11
CA CYS A 101 -0.75 15.15 -0.52
C CYS A 101 -2.02 14.51 0.08
N ILE A 102 -2.14 14.51 1.41
CA ILE A 102 -3.33 13.94 2.07
C ILE A 102 -4.60 14.74 1.76
N ASN A 103 -4.54 16.07 1.71
CA ASN A 103 -5.71 16.88 1.34
C ASN A 103 -6.17 16.58 -0.09
N GLU A 104 -5.23 16.49 -1.04
CA GLU A 104 -5.58 16.18 -2.44
C GLU A 104 -6.16 14.77 -2.58
N LEU A 105 -5.66 13.80 -1.81
CA LEU A 105 -6.27 12.46 -1.73
C LEU A 105 -7.72 12.53 -1.20
N LEU A 106 -7.94 13.27 -0.11
CA LEU A 106 -9.27 13.41 0.50
C LEU A 106 -10.29 14.08 -0.44
N ASP A 107 -9.81 14.98 -1.30
CA ASP A 107 -10.64 15.70 -2.28
C ASP A 107 -10.82 14.93 -3.62
N HIS A 108 -10.15 13.78 -3.79
CA HIS A 108 -10.13 13.05 -5.06
C HIS A 108 -11.40 12.19 -5.28
N GLU A 109 -12.27 12.62 -6.20
CA GLU A 109 -13.60 12.01 -6.43
C GLU A 109 -13.60 10.51 -6.81
N GLN A 110 -12.51 10.00 -7.38
CA GLN A 110 -12.40 8.58 -7.75
C GLN A 110 -11.89 7.68 -6.61
N LEU A 111 -11.55 8.24 -5.45
CA LEU A 111 -11.00 7.51 -4.31
C LEU A 111 -11.91 7.68 -3.10
N GLU A 112 -12.30 6.56 -2.48
CA GLU A 112 -12.99 6.59 -1.20
C GLU A 112 -11.97 6.75 -0.06
N ASN A 113 -11.80 7.98 0.41
CA ASN A 113 -10.79 8.32 1.41
C ASN A 113 -11.41 8.91 2.67
N LEU A 114 -10.86 8.53 3.82
CA LEU A 114 -11.21 9.07 5.14
C LEU A 114 -9.95 9.48 5.88
N ALA A 115 -9.99 10.66 6.49
CA ALA A 115 -8.90 11.12 7.33
C ALA A 115 -8.80 10.25 8.59
N THR A 116 -7.57 9.89 8.96
CA THR A 116 -7.29 9.15 10.18
C THR A 116 -6.08 9.74 10.89
N LYS A 117 -5.75 9.21 12.07
CA LYS A 117 -4.60 9.62 12.88
C LYS A 117 -3.84 8.39 13.35
N PRO A 118 -2.53 8.51 13.65
CA PRO A 118 -1.74 7.38 14.15
C PRO A 118 -2.29 6.73 15.43
N GLU A 119 -3.07 7.46 16.22
CA GLU A 119 -3.69 6.94 17.45
C GLU A 119 -4.94 6.08 17.17
N HIS A 120 -5.51 6.14 15.97
CA HIS A 120 -6.64 5.29 15.59
C HIS A 120 -6.16 3.86 15.35
N ARG A 121 -6.79 2.90 16.03
CA ARG A 121 -6.44 1.49 15.94
C ARG A 121 -6.96 0.89 14.63
N GLY A 122 -6.13 0.08 13.99
CA GLY A 122 -6.52 -0.76 12.86
C GLY A 122 -6.79 -2.22 13.24
N ASP A 123 -6.80 -2.59 14.52
CA ASP A 123 -6.93 -3.99 14.93
C ASP A 123 -8.38 -4.37 15.29
N TYR A 124 -8.59 -5.65 15.62
CA TYR A 124 -9.92 -6.15 16.01
C TYR A 124 -10.52 -5.42 17.23
N ALA A 125 -9.69 -4.79 18.08
CA ALA A 125 -10.12 -4.06 19.26
C ALA A 125 -10.54 -2.61 18.94
N SER A 126 -10.47 -2.20 17.67
CA SER A 126 -10.93 -0.89 17.20
C SER A 126 -12.46 -0.76 17.16
N ASP A 127 -13.18 -1.87 17.01
CA ASP A 127 -14.63 -1.86 17.03
C ASP A 127 -15.15 -1.79 18.48
N VAL A 128 -15.42 -0.58 18.95
CA VAL A 128 -16.00 -0.35 20.28
C VAL A 128 -17.54 -0.37 20.26
N VAL A 129 -18.16 -0.46 19.09
CA VAL A 129 -19.63 -0.43 18.92
C VAL A 129 -20.18 -1.85 18.80
N ASN A 130 -19.56 -2.68 17.96
CA ASN A 130 -19.91 -4.09 17.74
C ASN A 130 -18.75 -5.04 18.11
N GLY A 131 -17.87 -4.59 19.01
CA GLY A 131 -16.69 -5.34 19.42
C GLY A 131 -17.00 -6.74 19.94
N PRO A 132 -16.02 -7.65 19.87
CA PRO A 132 -16.19 -9.00 20.38
C PRO A 132 -16.54 -8.95 21.87
N VAL A 133 -17.74 -9.45 22.22
CA VAL A 133 -18.10 -9.71 23.62
C VAL A 133 -17.34 -10.95 24.03
N TYR A 134 -16.21 -10.79 24.72
CA TYR A 134 -15.50 -11.93 25.31
C TYR A 134 -16.30 -12.46 26.50
N PRO A 135 -16.85 -13.69 26.46
CA PRO A 135 -17.17 -14.38 27.70
C PRO A 135 -15.83 -14.79 28.32
N TYR A 136 -15.67 -14.54 29.62
CA TYR A 136 -14.51 -14.96 30.41
C TYR A 136 -14.14 -16.43 30.19
#